data_AF-A0A963I122-F1
#
_entry.id   AF-A0A963I122-F1
#
_cell.length_a   1.000
_cell.length_b   1.000
_cell.length_c   1.000
_cell.angle_alpha   90.00
_cell.angle_beta   90.00
_cell.angle_gamma   90.00
#
_symmetry.space_group_name_H-M   'P 1'
#
loop_
_entity.id
_entity.type
_entity.pdbx_description
1 polymer ?
#
loop_
_entity_poly.entity_id
_entity_poly.type
_entity_poly.pdbx_seq_one_letter_code
_entity_poly.pdbx_strand_id
1 'polypeptide(L)'
;MAMPIRTLTLALVAATAQGCTSTSPQAPEPASGVVRLQLIFNSTQCGQYSGGASVTLVSAPGQWANAWRRITSSMVPAPALPEMDFSTTRIAVVSGGRFTTGGYGLQLRADTAKMEEGVLRLPVAVTQPTPGNAVPQAMTTPCLAITFHAPAVTRVEALGVASAPNTQFR
;
A
#
# COMPACT_ATOMS: atom_id res chain seq x y z
N MET A 1 -39.57 -43.63 78.55
CA MET A 1 -40.47 -44.05 77.46
C MET A 1 -40.15 -43.22 76.22
N ALA A 2 -39.71 -43.90 75.16
CA ALA A 2 -39.68 -43.52 73.73
C ALA A 2 -39.12 -42.17 73.22
N MET A 3 -38.04 -42.29 72.43
CA MET A 3 -37.56 -41.46 71.32
C MET A 3 -38.00 -42.16 69.99
N PRO A 4 -37.78 -41.70 68.73
CA PRO A 4 -37.79 -40.39 68.02
C PRO A 4 -38.72 -40.40 66.76
N ILE A 5 -38.84 -39.32 65.97
CA ILE A 5 -39.11 -39.29 64.49
C ILE A 5 -38.69 -37.89 63.96
N ARG A 6 -37.59 -37.71 63.21
CA ARG A 6 -37.30 -37.93 61.76
C ARG A 6 -37.81 -36.83 60.79
N THR A 7 -36.83 -36.11 60.21
CA THR A 7 -36.79 -35.48 58.86
C THR A 7 -37.75 -34.32 58.56
N LEU A 8 -37.39 -33.26 57.84
CA LEU A 8 -36.77 -33.23 56.52
C LEU A 8 -36.08 -31.87 56.25
N THR A 9 -34.82 -31.93 55.85
CA THR A 9 -33.98 -30.82 55.39
C THR A 9 -34.47 -30.34 54.02
N LEU A 10 -34.80 -29.06 53.85
CA LEU A 10 -35.01 -28.47 52.52
C LEU A 10 -33.80 -27.58 52.19
N ALA A 11 -32.85 -28.14 51.46
CA ALA A 11 -31.70 -27.42 50.92
C ALA A 11 -32.14 -26.59 49.72
N LEU A 12 -32.12 -25.27 49.86
CA LEU A 12 -32.36 -24.32 48.77
C LEU A 12 -31.04 -24.17 47.98
N VAL A 13 -30.93 -24.84 46.83
CA VAL A 13 -29.78 -24.72 45.92
C VAL A 13 -29.91 -23.40 45.15
N ALA A 14 -29.10 -22.42 45.50
CA ALA A 14 -28.94 -21.18 44.73
C ALA A 14 -28.04 -21.47 43.51
N ALA A 15 -28.65 -21.50 42.33
CA ALA A 15 -27.94 -21.63 41.05
C ALA A 15 -27.19 -20.33 40.75
N THR A 16 -25.86 -20.33 40.91
CA THR A 16 -24.99 -19.24 40.46
C THR A 16 -24.87 -19.30 38.93
N ALA A 17 -25.46 -18.35 38.23
CA ALA A 17 -25.20 -18.13 36.81
C ALA A 17 -23.76 -17.60 36.65
N GLN A 18 -22.85 -18.47 36.20
CA GLN A 18 -21.52 -18.05 35.77
C GLN A 18 -21.67 -17.39 34.40
N GLY A 19 -21.60 -16.06 34.37
CA GLY A 19 -21.49 -15.29 33.14
C GLY A 19 -20.08 -15.45 32.56
N CYS A 20 -19.95 -16.20 31.46
CA CYS A 20 -18.73 -16.21 30.67
C CYS A 20 -18.57 -14.86 29.97
N THR A 21 -17.77 -13.95 30.51
CA THR A 21 -17.27 -12.80 29.76
C THR A 21 -16.19 -13.30 28.80
N SER A 22 -16.60 -13.69 27.60
CA SER A 22 -15.67 -13.97 26.50
C SER A 22 -15.05 -12.65 26.05
N THR A 23 -13.93 -12.27 26.65
CA THR A 23 -13.04 -11.26 26.08
C THR A 23 -12.38 -11.88 24.86
N SER A 24 -13.00 -11.71 23.68
CA SER A 24 -12.40 -12.11 22.42
C SER A 24 -11.22 -11.17 22.18
N PRO A 25 -10.02 -11.67 21.85
CA PRO A 25 -8.94 -10.83 21.37
C PRO A 25 -9.44 -10.12 20.12
N GLN A 26 -9.80 -8.83 20.26
CA GLN A 26 -10.17 -8.03 19.11
C GLN A 26 -8.93 -7.97 18.23
N ALA A 27 -9.00 -8.62 17.06
CA ALA A 27 -7.98 -8.49 16.04
C ALA A 27 -7.73 -6.99 15.83
N PRO A 28 -6.46 -6.55 15.70
CA PRO A 28 -6.15 -5.14 15.53
C PRO A 28 -7.03 -4.57 14.41
N GLU A 29 -7.90 -3.63 14.77
CA GLU A 29 -8.79 -3.00 13.81
C GLU A 29 -7.92 -2.39 12.71
N PRO A 30 -8.19 -2.69 11.43
CA PRO A 30 -7.19 -2.46 10.42
C PRO A 30 -7.06 -0.95 10.20
N ALA A 31 -5.82 -0.47 10.32
CA ALA A 31 -5.53 0.96 10.39
C ALA A 31 -6.17 1.69 9.20
N SER A 32 -6.99 2.69 9.52
CA SER A 32 -7.71 3.52 8.56
C SER A 32 -7.45 5.00 8.86
N GLY A 33 -7.36 5.86 7.84
CA GLY A 33 -7.08 7.28 8.03
C GLY A 33 -6.58 8.01 6.79
N VAL A 34 -6.18 9.26 6.98
CA VAL A 34 -5.57 10.10 5.93
C VAL A 34 -4.06 10.12 6.12
N VAL A 35 -3.31 9.79 5.07
CA VAL A 35 -1.85 9.71 5.06
C VAL A 35 -1.29 10.80 4.16
N ARG A 36 -0.32 11.56 4.64
CA ARG A 36 0.41 12.56 3.85
C ARG A 36 1.43 11.87 2.93
N LEU A 37 1.47 12.33 1.68
CA LEU A 37 2.32 11.82 0.61
C LEU A 37 3.36 12.87 0.23
N GLN A 38 4.55 12.42 -0.13
CA GLN A 38 5.58 13.28 -0.72
C GLN A 38 6.15 12.63 -1.97
N LEU A 39 6.12 13.36 -3.08
CA LEU A 39 6.76 12.93 -4.33
C LEU A 39 8.26 13.18 -4.24
N ILE A 40 9.06 12.11 -4.33
CA ILE A 40 10.53 12.19 -4.24
C ILE A 40 11.22 11.93 -5.59
N PHE A 41 10.50 11.37 -6.56
CA PHE A 41 11.03 11.10 -7.90
C PHE A 41 9.91 11.08 -8.94
N ASN A 42 10.18 11.65 -10.12
CA ASN A 42 9.31 11.60 -11.28
C ASN A 42 10.16 11.62 -12.56
N SER A 43 9.92 10.68 -13.46
CA SER A 43 10.58 10.64 -14.77
C SER A 43 9.62 10.08 -15.82
N THR A 44 9.77 10.51 -17.07
CA THR A 44 9.07 9.94 -18.24
C THR A 44 9.80 8.74 -18.83
N GLN A 45 11.01 8.44 -18.36
CA GLN A 45 11.84 7.35 -18.85
C GLN A 45 12.55 6.64 -17.70
N CYS A 46 11.94 5.56 -17.21
CA CYS A 46 12.45 4.72 -16.15
C CYS A 46 12.93 3.39 -16.76
N GLY A 47 14.23 3.28 -16.98
CA GLY A 47 14.84 2.32 -17.91
C GLY A 47 14.37 0.86 -17.76
N GLN A 48 14.53 0.23 -16.58
CA GLN A 48 14.18 -1.18 -16.36
C GLN A 48 12.74 -1.41 -15.85
N TYR A 49 11.91 -0.37 -15.83
CA TYR A 49 10.47 -0.46 -15.54
C TYR A 49 9.66 -0.48 -16.85
N SER A 50 10.01 -1.41 -17.74
CA SER A 50 9.42 -1.55 -19.08
C SER A 50 8.26 -2.56 -19.16
N GLY A 51 7.87 -3.15 -18.01
CA GLY A 51 6.70 -4.02 -17.90
C GLY A 51 5.38 -3.26 -18.03
N GLY A 52 4.29 -3.91 -17.62
CA GLY A 52 2.98 -3.27 -17.52
C GLY A 52 2.94 -2.21 -16.41
N ALA A 53 1.86 -1.43 -16.44
CA ALA A 53 1.51 -0.54 -15.34
C ALA A 53 1.46 -1.32 -14.01
N SER A 54 2.12 -0.79 -12.99
CA SER A 54 2.32 -1.49 -11.71
C SER A 54 2.57 -0.51 -10.58
N VAL A 55 2.29 -0.96 -9.36
CA VAL A 55 2.62 -0.24 -8.13
C VAL A 55 3.25 -1.22 -7.15
N THR A 56 4.38 -0.82 -6.55
CA THR A 56 5.14 -1.65 -5.61
C THR A 56 5.31 -0.92 -4.28
N LEU A 57 4.93 -1.57 -3.18
CA LEU A 57 5.25 -1.14 -1.84
C LEU A 57 6.70 -1.53 -1.51
N VAL A 58 7.48 -0.54 -1.10
CA VAL A 58 8.86 -0.69 -0.66
C VAL A 58 8.92 -0.36 0.82
N SER A 59 9.30 -1.36 1.62
CA SER A 59 9.27 -1.30 3.09
C SER A 59 10.63 -1.58 3.74
N ALA A 60 11.69 -1.78 2.94
CA ALA A 60 13.03 -2.06 3.45
C ALA A 60 14.13 -1.42 2.59
N PRO A 61 15.31 -1.09 3.16
CA PRO A 61 16.42 -0.47 2.45
C PRO A 61 16.85 -1.23 1.19
N GLY A 62 16.97 -2.56 1.27
CA GLY A 62 17.37 -3.38 0.11
C GLY A 62 16.34 -3.37 -1.02
N GLN A 63 15.04 -3.32 -0.70
CA GLN A 63 13.98 -3.15 -1.70
C GLN A 63 14.08 -1.79 -2.38
N TRP A 64 14.40 -0.74 -1.62
CA TRP A 64 14.56 0.61 -2.16
C TRP A 64 15.78 0.74 -3.06
N ALA A 65 16.94 0.25 -2.64
CA ALA A 65 18.14 0.24 -3.47
C ALA A 65 17.91 -0.48 -4.81
N ASN A 66 17.18 -1.59 -4.80
CA ASN A 66 16.81 -2.32 -6.01
C ASN A 66 15.81 -1.54 -6.88
N ALA A 67 14.77 -0.96 -6.29
CA ALA A 67 13.79 -0.18 -7.03
C ALA A 67 14.41 1.09 -7.64
N TRP A 68 15.25 1.80 -6.87
CA TRP A 68 15.99 2.99 -7.31
C TRP A 68 16.85 2.69 -8.52
N ARG A 69 17.71 1.66 -8.44
CA ARG A 69 18.55 1.23 -9.56
C ARG A 69 17.75 0.94 -10.82
N ARG A 70 16.54 0.38 -10.70
CA ARG A 70 15.67 0.08 -11.84
C ARG A 70 15.02 1.33 -12.44
N ILE A 71 14.55 2.26 -11.61
CA ILE A 71 13.89 3.49 -12.11
C ILE A 71 14.89 4.52 -12.63
N THR A 72 16.15 4.46 -12.20
CA THR A 72 17.21 5.38 -12.63
C THR A 72 18.21 4.78 -13.62
N SER A 73 18.03 3.54 -14.07
CA SER A 73 18.99 2.82 -14.94
C SER A 73 19.23 3.49 -16.30
N SER A 74 18.35 4.38 -16.74
CA SER A 74 18.47 5.16 -17.98
C SER A 74 19.22 6.49 -17.80
N MET A 75 19.56 6.88 -16.57
CA MET A 75 20.20 8.16 -16.26
C MET A 75 21.71 8.02 -16.21
N VAL A 76 22.42 8.92 -16.89
CA VAL A 76 23.89 8.98 -16.89
C VAL A 76 24.34 10.42 -16.60
N PRO A 77 25.02 10.68 -15.46
CA PRO A 77 25.32 9.72 -14.39
C PRO A 77 24.05 9.29 -13.64
N ALA A 78 24.08 8.10 -13.04
CA ALA A 78 23.00 7.64 -12.18
C ALA A 78 22.95 8.51 -10.90
N PRO A 79 21.77 8.99 -10.49
CA PRO A 79 21.63 9.77 -9.27
C PRO A 79 21.88 8.92 -8.02
N ALA A 80 22.43 9.54 -6.97
CA ALA A 80 22.65 8.90 -5.69
C ALA A 80 21.35 8.34 -5.08
N LEU A 81 21.44 7.22 -4.36
CA LEU A 81 20.32 6.62 -3.66
C LEU A 81 19.89 7.53 -2.49
N PRO A 82 18.61 7.98 -2.43
CA PRO A 82 18.13 8.75 -1.30
C PRO A 82 18.11 7.91 -0.02
N GLU A 83 18.71 8.43 1.06
CA GLU A 83 18.65 7.84 2.39
C GLU A 83 17.25 7.99 3.00
N MET A 84 16.74 6.92 3.63
CA MET A 84 15.38 6.86 4.16
C MET A 84 15.33 6.03 5.43
N ASP A 85 14.59 6.50 6.44
CA ASP A 85 14.32 5.75 7.67
C ASP A 85 13.08 4.85 7.49
N PHE A 86 13.32 3.57 7.24
CA PHE A 86 12.27 2.57 7.03
C PHE A 86 11.54 2.13 8.31
N SER A 87 11.95 2.61 9.49
CA SER A 87 11.21 2.35 10.73
C SER A 87 9.83 3.02 10.72
N THR A 88 9.72 4.18 10.06
CA THR A 88 8.49 4.97 9.97
C THR A 88 8.05 5.26 8.53
N THR A 89 9.00 5.27 7.59
CA THR A 89 8.75 5.66 6.19
C THR A 89 8.57 4.44 5.30
N ARG A 90 7.61 4.53 4.40
CA ARG A 90 7.40 3.58 3.30
C ARG A 90 7.44 4.34 1.98
N ILE A 91 7.72 3.60 0.90
CA ILE A 91 7.79 4.16 -0.45
C ILE A 91 6.85 3.37 -1.36
N ALA A 92 6.05 4.07 -2.16
CA ALA A 92 5.36 3.50 -3.30
C ALA A 92 6.12 3.87 -4.58
N VAL A 93 6.51 2.86 -5.35
CA VAL A 93 7.05 3.05 -6.70
C VAL A 93 5.95 2.71 -7.70
N VAL A 94 5.55 3.69 -8.50
CA VAL A 94 4.46 3.57 -9.47
C VAL A 94 5.07 3.62 -10.86
N SER A 95 4.75 2.63 -11.71
CA SER A 95 5.09 2.62 -13.13
C SER A 95 3.83 2.73 -13.97
N GLY A 96 3.84 3.63 -14.95
CA GLY A 96 2.77 3.78 -15.93
C GLY A 96 2.81 2.73 -17.03
N GLY A 97 3.77 1.81 -16.99
CA GLY A 97 4.06 0.89 -18.07
C GLY A 97 4.74 1.60 -19.25
N ARG A 98 4.58 1.03 -20.44
CA ARG A 98 5.26 1.47 -21.66
C ARG A 98 4.29 2.16 -22.61
N PHE A 99 4.66 3.35 -23.06
CA PHE A 99 3.95 4.08 -24.11
C PHE A 99 4.77 4.10 -25.39
N THR A 100 4.12 4.03 -26.54
CA THR A 100 4.76 4.02 -27.87
C THR A 100 5.05 5.42 -28.41
N THR A 101 4.57 6.46 -27.74
CA THR A 101 4.85 7.86 -28.09
C THR A 101 5.33 8.64 -26.87
N GLY A 102 5.95 9.78 -27.13
CA GLY A 102 6.18 10.80 -26.13
C GLY A 102 4.87 11.49 -25.70
N GLY A 103 4.98 12.35 -24.68
CA GLY A 103 3.85 13.15 -24.17
C GLY A 103 3.05 12.49 -23.05
N TYR A 104 3.30 11.21 -22.75
CA TYR A 104 2.74 10.52 -21.60
C TYR A 104 3.60 10.72 -20.34
N GLY A 105 2.94 10.74 -19.19
CA GLY A 105 3.60 10.90 -17.89
C GLY A 105 2.74 10.33 -16.75
N LEU A 106 3.26 10.43 -15.53
CA LEU A 106 2.48 10.20 -14.32
C LEU A 106 2.45 11.47 -13.46
N GLN A 107 1.34 11.67 -12.76
CA GLN A 107 1.15 12.78 -11.84
C GLN A 107 0.52 12.32 -10.53
N LEU A 108 1.10 12.75 -9.41
CA LEU A 108 0.47 12.70 -8.10
C LEU A 108 -0.54 13.85 -7.99
N ARG A 109 -1.83 13.54 -7.88
CA ARG A 109 -2.95 14.50 -7.93
C ARG A 109 -3.28 15.15 -6.59
N ALA A 110 -2.88 14.53 -5.49
CA ALA A 110 -3.03 15.10 -4.15
C ALA A 110 -1.87 14.69 -3.24
N ASP A 111 -1.57 15.53 -2.27
CA ASP A 111 -0.53 15.31 -1.24
C ASP A 111 -1.04 14.45 -0.06
N THR A 112 -2.24 13.89 -0.18
CA THR A 112 -2.85 13.00 0.80
C THR A 112 -3.53 11.82 0.12
N ALA A 113 -3.58 10.68 0.81
CA ALA A 113 -4.29 9.48 0.40
C ALA A 113 -5.10 8.91 1.55
N LYS A 114 -6.18 8.19 1.19
CA LYS A 114 -6.95 7.40 2.15
C LYS A 114 -6.30 6.04 2.32
N MET A 115 -6.10 5.66 3.57
CA MET A 115 -5.78 4.31 3.99
C MET A 115 -7.05 3.68 4.55
N GLU A 116 -7.42 2.51 4.05
CA GLU A 116 -8.52 1.71 4.55
C GLU A 116 -8.04 0.27 4.60
N GLU A 117 -8.23 -0.37 5.74
CA GLU A 117 -7.86 -1.77 5.96
C GLU A 117 -6.38 -2.09 5.66
N GLY A 118 -5.45 -1.15 5.94
CA GLY A 118 -4.03 -1.29 5.60
C GLY A 118 -3.69 -1.11 4.10
N VAL A 119 -4.68 -0.77 3.26
CA VAL A 119 -4.50 -0.47 1.84
C VAL A 119 -4.45 1.05 1.64
N LEU A 120 -3.33 1.56 1.13
CA LEU A 120 -3.18 2.97 0.79
C LEU A 120 -3.52 3.22 -0.68
N ARG A 121 -4.55 4.02 -0.95
CA ARG A 121 -4.98 4.35 -2.31
C ARG A 121 -4.37 5.66 -2.78
N LEU A 122 -3.36 5.56 -3.63
CA LEU A 122 -2.57 6.66 -4.15
C LEU A 122 -3.33 7.39 -5.27
N PRO A 123 -3.50 8.72 -5.16
CA PRO A 123 -4.16 9.54 -6.18
C PRO A 123 -3.20 9.82 -7.33
N VAL A 124 -2.79 8.79 -8.06
CA VAL A 124 -1.91 8.91 -9.23
C VAL A 124 -2.72 8.78 -10.50
N ALA A 125 -2.43 9.62 -11.50
CA ALA A 125 -3.03 9.53 -12.82
C ALA A 125 -1.98 9.54 -13.92
N VAL A 126 -2.32 8.94 -15.05
CA VAL A 126 -1.59 9.12 -16.32
C VAL A 126 -1.88 10.51 -16.89
N THR A 127 -0.84 11.25 -17.21
CA THR A 127 -0.92 12.48 -18.01
C THR A 127 -0.77 12.10 -19.48
N GLN A 128 -1.62 12.66 -20.35
CA GLN A 128 -1.66 12.35 -21.78
C GLN A 128 -1.34 13.60 -22.60
N PRO A 129 -0.78 13.45 -23.82
CA PRO A 129 -0.62 14.57 -24.74
C PRO A 129 -1.98 15.12 -25.18
N THR A 130 -2.06 16.43 -25.44
CA THR A 130 -3.27 17.05 -25.98
C THR A 130 -3.65 16.40 -27.31
N PRO A 131 -4.92 16.00 -27.50
CA PRO A 131 -5.39 15.42 -28.75
C PRO A 131 -5.10 16.34 -29.94
N GLY A 132 -4.60 15.77 -31.04
CA GLY A 132 -4.28 16.50 -32.27
C GLY A 132 -2.88 17.14 -32.30
N ASN A 133 -2.14 17.15 -31.20
CA ASN A 133 -0.75 17.62 -31.21
C ASN A 133 0.18 16.59 -31.84
N ALA A 134 1.18 17.07 -32.58
CA ALA A 134 2.29 16.24 -33.00
C ALA A 134 3.06 15.73 -31.77
N VAL A 135 3.29 14.41 -31.69
CA VAL A 135 4.03 13.77 -30.60
C VAL A 135 5.25 13.01 -31.13
N PRO A 136 6.36 12.96 -30.36
CA PRO A 136 7.51 12.15 -30.73
C PRO A 136 7.15 10.67 -30.82
N GLN A 137 7.63 9.99 -31.86
CA GLN A 137 7.55 8.52 -31.97
C GLN A 137 8.71 7.90 -31.19
N ALA A 138 8.61 7.98 -29.87
CA ALA A 138 9.60 7.46 -28.95
C ALA A 138 8.92 6.65 -27.85
N MET A 139 9.50 5.49 -27.56
CA MET A 139 9.03 4.64 -26.49
C MET A 139 9.39 5.25 -25.13
N THR A 140 8.41 5.38 -24.24
CA THR A 140 8.59 5.98 -22.91
C THR A 140 8.06 5.06 -21.81
N THR A 141 8.59 5.24 -20.59
CA THR A 141 8.26 4.40 -19.42
C THR A 141 8.15 5.28 -18.17
N PRO A 142 7.07 6.05 -18.01
CA PRO A 142 6.96 7.00 -16.91
C PRO A 142 6.82 6.29 -15.56
N CYS A 143 7.43 6.86 -14.52
CA CYS A 143 7.33 6.34 -13.16
C CYS A 143 7.44 7.43 -12.09
N LEU A 144 6.92 7.13 -10.90
CA LEU A 144 6.99 7.96 -9.69
C LEU A 144 7.58 7.15 -8.53
N ALA A 145 8.26 7.82 -7.59
CA ALA A 145 8.46 7.32 -6.23
C ALA A 145 7.87 8.30 -5.23
N ILE A 146 7.03 7.78 -4.32
CA ILE A 146 6.25 8.55 -3.36
C ILE A 146 6.55 8.02 -1.96
N THR A 147 6.99 8.87 -1.04
CA THR A 147 7.19 8.52 0.37
C THR A 147 5.94 8.86 1.20
N PHE A 148 5.74 8.11 2.28
CA PHE A 148 4.70 8.37 3.27
C PHE A 148 5.02 7.72 4.63
N HIS A 149 4.49 8.31 5.70
CA HIS A 149 4.64 7.79 7.07
C HIS A 149 3.39 7.02 7.47
N ALA A 150 3.37 5.71 7.18
CA ALA A 150 2.28 4.83 7.57
C ALA A 150 2.80 3.38 7.69
N PRO A 151 3.38 2.99 8.84
CA PRO A 151 3.99 1.67 9.02
C PRO A 151 2.97 0.52 8.94
N ALA A 152 1.69 0.81 9.18
CA ALA A 152 0.58 -0.15 9.09
C ALA A 152 0.13 -0.47 7.65
N VAL A 153 0.67 0.22 6.64
CA VAL A 153 0.35 -0.07 5.23
C VAL A 153 0.94 -1.41 4.83
N THR A 154 0.09 -2.31 4.35
CA THR A 154 0.45 -3.64 3.85
C THR A 154 0.36 -3.72 2.33
N ARG A 155 -0.47 -2.87 1.70
CA ARG A 155 -0.66 -2.81 0.25
C ARG A 155 -0.85 -1.36 -0.22
N VAL A 156 -0.45 -1.10 -1.45
CA VAL A 156 -0.68 0.17 -2.15
C VAL A 156 -1.43 -0.08 -3.44
N GLU A 157 -2.32 0.84 -3.79
CA GLU A 157 -3.06 0.83 -5.06
C GLU A 157 -2.94 2.21 -5.70
N ALA A 158 -2.78 2.27 -7.03
CA ALA A 158 -2.74 3.54 -7.76
C ALA A 158 -4.06 3.71 -8.52
N LEU A 159 -4.87 4.68 -8.13
CA LEU A 159 -6.27 4.80 -8.59
C LEU A 159 -6.40 5.01 -10.10
N GLY A 160 -5.48 5.76 -10.72
CA GLY A 160 -5.48 6.08 -12.15
C GLY A 160 -4.42 5.34 -12.96
N VAL A 161 -3.84 4.28 -12.41
CA VAL A 161 -2.86 3.42 -13.09
C VAL A 161 -3.41 2.00 -13.02
N ALA A 162 -3.98 1.51 -14.13
CA ALA A 162 -4.51 0.16 -14.19
C ALA A 162 -3.35 -0.83 -14.01
N SER A 163 -3.20 -1.37 -12.80
CA SER A 163 -2.26 -2.46 -12.52
C SER A 163 -2.55 -3.60 -13.48
N ALA A 164 -1.55 -4.07 -14.24
CA ALA A 164 -1.72 -5.26 -15.05
C ALA A 164 -2.25 -6.40 -14.14
N PRO A 165 -3.32 -7.12 -14.51
CA PRO A 165 -3.73 -8.30 -13.77
C PRO A 165 -2.53 -9.23 -13.71
N ASN A 166 -2.24 -9.72 -12.49
CA ASN A 166 -1.12 -10.58 -12.15
C ASN A 166 -1.21 -11.89 -12.97
N THR A 167 -0.79 -11.83 -14.23
CA THR A 167 -0.85 -12.97 -15.14
C THR A 167 0.47 -13.67 -14.94
N GLN A 168 0.46 -14.66 -14.06
CA GLN A 168 1.52 -15.65 -14.02
C GLN A 168 1.69 -16.19 -15.44
N PHE A 169 2.89 -16.01 -15.99
CA PHE A 169 3.29 -16.75 -17.17
C PHE A 169 3.27 -18.24 -16.79
N ARG A 170 2.32 -18.98 -17.38
CA ARG A 170 2.41 -20.42 -17.59
C ARG A 170 3.18 -20.68 -18.87
#